data_AF-A0A843CWM7-F1
#
_entry.id   AF-A0A843CWM7-F1
#
_cell.length_a   1.000
_cell.length_b   1.000
_cell.length_c   1.000
_cell.angle_alpha   90.00
_cell.angle_beta   90.00
_cell.angle_gamma   90.00
#
_symmetry.space_group_name_H-M   'P 1'
#
loop_
_entity.id
_entity.type
_entity.pdbx_description
1 polymer ?
#
loop_
_entity_poly.entity_id
_entity_poly.type
_entity_poly.pdbx_seq_one_letter_code
_entity_poly.pdbx_strand_id
1 'polypeptide(L)'
;GRDPEKWNPMTKETADHSLPYIVAMALLEGKIDNSSYGERKFRDPKTLEFLKKITVVEDKELSAKYPEAVANRITVKLSSGKVVSKQVDYHKGHPKNPMTDREVEEKFERLTKNYLAKPQSRRILDSLWQLEKVKDLTKIISLLNLR
;
A
#
# COMPACT_ATOMS: atom_id res chain seq x y z
N GLY A 1 -6.53 18.92 -3.26
CA GLY A 1 -5.25 18.78 -3.98
C GLY A 1 -5.21 19.89 -4.98
N ARG A 2 -4.12 20.64 -5.03
CA ARG A 2 -3.98 21.79 -5.94
C ARG A 2 -3.22 21.44 -7.23
N ASP A 3 -2.56 20.27 -7.26
CA ASP A 3 -1.69 19.86 -8.37
C ASP A 3 -2.45 18.95 -9.34
N PRO A 4 -2.76 19.43 -10.57
CA PRO A 4 -3.55 18.66 -11.55
C PRO A 4 -2.86 17.36 -11.97
N GLU A 5 -1.52 17.34 -11.94
CA GLU A 5 -0.70 16.17 -12.28
C GLU A 5 -1.02 14.95 -11.43
N LYS A 6 -1.52 15.14 -10.20
CA LYS A 6 -1.96 14.02 -9.34
C LYS A 6 -3.15 13.28 -9.95
N TRP A 7 -3.98 13.92 -10.77
CA TRP A 7 -5.11 13.27 -11.46
C TRP A 7 -4.75 12.71 -12.84
N ASN A 8 -3.52 12.90 -13.31
CA ASN A 8 -3.03 12.36 -14.58
C ASN A 8 -1.56 11.92 -14.44
N PRO A 9 -1.29 10.86 -13.65
CA PRO A 9 0.06 10.33 -13.54
C PRO A 9 0.59 9.83 -14.90
N MET A 10 1.86 10.11 -15.14
CA MET A 10 2.57 9.81 -16.39
C MET A 10 3.67 8.76 -16.22
N THR A 11 4.09 8.53 -14.98
CA THR A 11 5.16 7.60 -14.60
C THR A 11 4.77 6.81 -13.37
N LYS A 12 5.54 5.76 -13.07
CA LYS A 12 5.39 4.99 -11.83
C LYS A 12 5.50 5.90 -10.60
N GLU A 13 6.47 6.80 -10.59
CA GLU A 13 6.79 7.68 -9.46
C GLU A 13 5.68 8.72 -9.25
N THR A 14 5.16 9.31 -10.33
CA THR A 14 4.05 10.27 -10.25
C THR A 14 2.75 9.57 -9.84
N ALA A 15 2.54 8.31 -10.21
CA ALA A 15 1.44 7.48 -9.72
C ALA A 15 1.57 7.14 -8.23
N ASP A 16 2.78 6.78 -7.78
CA ASP A 16 3.05 6.45 -6.37
C ASP A 16 2.97 7.66 -5.43
N HIS A 17 3.16 8.86 -5.97
CA HIS A 17 2.98 10.11 -5.21
C HIS A 17 1.61 10.75 -5.46
N SER A 18 0.64 10.01 -6.00
CA SER A 18 -0.72 10.49 -6.24
C SER A 18 -1.74 9.83 -5.32
N LEU A 19 -2.19 10.58 -4.30
CA LEU A 19 -3.28 10.17 -3.43
C LEU A 19 -4.57 9.78 -4.19
N PRO A 20 -5.09 10.57 -5.16
CA PRO A 20 -6.30 10.17 -5.89
C PRO A 20 -6.07 8.89 -6.72
N TYR A 21 -4.87 8.69 -7.29
CA TYR A 21 -4.53 7.46 -8.00
C TYR A 21 -4.56 6.24 -7.08
N ILE A 22 -3.86 6.32 -5.95
CA ILE A 22 -3.81 5.25 -4.94
C ILE A 22 -5.22 4.87 -4.49
N VAL A 23 -6.08 5.86 -4.21
CA VAL A 23 -7.49 5.62 -3.83
C VAL A 23 -8.28 4.98 -4.96
N ALA A 24 -8.11 5.44 -6.20
CA ALA A 24 -8.77 4.84 -7.37
C ALA A 24 -8.41 3.36 -7.52
N MET A 25 -7.11 3.02 -7.46
CA MET A 25 -6.66 1.63 -7.57
C MET A 25 -7.20 0.75 -6.44
N ALA A 26 -7.20 1.27 -5.21
CA ALA A 26 -7.76 0.54 -4.07
C ALA A 26 -9.26 0.26 -4.24
N LEU A 27 -10.05 1.20 -4.79
CA LEU A 27 -11.47 1.02 -5.03
C LEU A 27 -11.79 0.14 -6.24
N LEU A 28 -11.00 0.23 -7.31
CA LEU A 28 -11.22 -0.54 -8.55
C LEU A 28 -10.74 -1.99 -8.45
N GLU A 29 -9.62 -2.23 -7.77
CA GLU A 29 -8.99 -3.55 -7.69
C GLU A 29 -9.11 -4.22 -6.33
N GLY A 30 -9.61 -3.50 -5.31
CA GLY A 30 -9.70 -3.99 -3.94
C GLY A 30 -8.34 -4.19 -3.26
N LYS A 31 -7.25 -3.78 -3.90
CA LYS A 31 -5.88 -3.92 -3.40
C LYS A 31 -4.96 -2.85 -3.99
N ILE A 32 -3.81 -2.67 -3.35
CA ILE A 32 -2.69 -1.92 -3.92
C ILE A 32 -1.40 -2.70 -3.71
N ASP A 33 -0.65 -2.92 -4.78
CA ASP A 33 0.64 -3.60 -4.77
C ASP A 33 1.56 -3.03 -5.87
N ASN A 34 2.78 -3.54 -5.99
CA ASN A 34 3.76 -3.05 -6.97
C ASN A 34 3.24 -3.09 -8.42
N SER A 35 2.33 -4.03 -8.75
CA SER A 35 1.74 -4.14 -10.08
C SER A 35 0.69 -3.05 -10.34
N SER A 36 0.12 -2.45 -9.30
CA SER A 36 -0.81 -1.32 -9.40
C SER A 36 -0.16 -0.07 -9.99
N TYR A 37 1.18 0.02 -10.04
CA TYR A 37 1.91 1.17 -10.60
C TYR A 37 2.54 0.90 -11.97
N GLY A 38 2.15 -0.18 -12.64
CA GLY A 38 2.56 -0.41 -14.02
C GLY A 38 1.92 0.61 -14.96
N GLU A 39 2.59 0.94 -16.06
CA GLU A 39 2.09 1.91 -17.06
C GLU A 39 0.69 1.58 -17.58
N ARG A 40 0.43 0.29 -17.82
CA ARG A 40 -0.89 -0.20 -18.22
C ARG A 40 -1.99 0.08 -17.20
N LYS A 41 -1.67 0.40 -15.94
CA LYS A 41 -2.64 0.75 -14.89
C LYS A 41 -2.86 2.26 -14.84
N PHE A 42 -1.79 3.04 -14.77
CA PHE A 42 -1.90 4.50 -14.64
C PHE A 42 -2.23 5.22 -15.96
N ARG A 43 -2.11 4.54 -17.10
CA ARG A 43 -2.58 5.02 -18.41
C ARG A 43 -3.87 4.35 -18.88
N ASP A 44 -4.48 3.46 -18.09
CA ASP A 44 -5.77 2.84 -18.44
C ASP A 44 -6.86 3.92 -18.54
N PRO A 45 -7.56 4.06 -19.68
CA PRO A 45 -8.68 4.99 -19.83
C PRO A 45 -9.74 4.85 -18.73
N LYS A 46 -10.01 3.63 -18.24
CA LYS A 46 -10.98 3.41 -17.15
C LYS A 46 -10.50 4.01 -15.83
N THR A 47 -9.21 3.87 -15.52
CA THR A 47 -8.61 4.47 -14.33
C THR A 47 -8.62 6.00 -14.42
N LEU A 48 -8.22 6.55 -15.57
CA LEU A 48 -8.23 7.99 -15.82
C LEU A 48 -9.65 8.59 -15.73
N GLU A 49 -10.65 7.89 -16.26
CA GLU A 49 -12.05 8.31 -16.14
C GLU A 49 -12.56 8.22 -14.69
N PHE A 50 -12.13 7.20 -13.94
CA PHE A 50 -12.48 7.08 -12.52
C PHE A 50 -11.86 8.19 -11.68
N LEU A 51 -10.61 8.60 -11.98
CA LEU A 51 -9.93 9.69 -11.27
C LEU A 51 -10.70 11.01 -11.32
N LYS A 52 -11.38 11.31 -12.43
CA LYS A 52 -12.22 12.51 -12.56
C LYS A 52 -13.34 12.59 -11.52
N LYS A 53 -13.72 11.46 -10.92
CA LYS A 53 -14.77 11.38 -9.87
C LYS A 53 -14.22 11.58 -8.46
N ILE A 54 -12.89 11.66 -8.30
CA ILE A 54 -12.23 11.79 -7.00
C ILE A 54 -11.90 13.26 -6.76
N THR A 55 -12.28 13.77 -5.59
CA THR A 55 -11.85 15.07 -5.10
C THR A 55 -11.08 14.87 -3.80
N VAL A 56 -9.96 15.57 -3.66
CA VAL A 56 -9.16 15.56 -2.42
C VAL A 56 -9.24 16.95 -1.82
N VAL A 57 -9.67 17.05 -0.57
CA VAL A 57 -9.73 18.30 0.19
C VAL A 57 -8.98 18.14 1.49
N GLU A 58 -8.41 19.24 1.98
CA GLU A 58 -7.88 19.27 3.33
C GLU A 58 -9.04 19.35 4.33
N ASP A 59 -8.94 18.57 5.40
CA ASP A 59 -9.86 18.64 6.55
C ASP A 59 -9.06 19.10 7.76
N LYS A 60 -9.43 20.27 8.32
CA LYS A 60 -8.68 20.90 9.41
C LYS A 60 -8.64 20.05 10.67
N GLU A 61 -9.69 19.27 10.94
CA GLU A 61 -9.75 18.41 12.13
C GLU A 61 -8.80 17.22 11.98
N LEU A 62 -8.67 16.67 10.76
CA LEU A 62 -7.71 15.61 10.47
C LEU A 62 -6.28 16.15 10.47
N SER A 63 -6.03 17.31 9.85
CA SER A 63 -4.72 17.97 9.84
C SER A 63 -4.21 18.28 11.24
N ALA A 64 -5.10 18.70 12.17
CA ALA A 64 -4.74 19.00 13.55
C ALA A 64 -4.21 17.81 14.35
N LYS A 65 -4.43 16.57 13.89
CA LYS A 65 -3.89 15.36 14.53
C LYS A 65 -2.43 15.08 14.13
N TYR A 66 -1.90 15.74 13.12
CA TYR A 66 -0.50 15.58 12.72
C TYR A 66 0.44 16.22 13.78
N PRO A 67 1.61 15.62 14.11
CA PRO A 67 2.18 14.37 13.56
C PRO A 67 1.73 13.10 14.28
N GLU A 68 0.89 13.21 15.30
CA GLU A 68 0.45 12.08 16.14
C GLU A 68 -0.35 11.03 15.35
N ALA A 69 -1.16 11.47 14.39
CA ALA A 69 -1.83 10.63 13.41
C ALA A 69 -1.80 11.28 12.02
N VAL A 70 -1.71 10.44 10.98
CA VAL A 70 -1.87 10.86 9.58
C VAL A 70 -3.27 10.45 9.14
N ALA A 71 -4.28 11.07 9.75
CA ALA A 71 -5.66 10.67 9.62
C ALA A 71 -6.22 10.95 8.22
N ASN A 72 -6.95 10.00 7.67
CA ASN A 72 -7.60 10.12 6.36
C ASN A 72 -9.05 9.66 6.44
N ARG A 73 -9.94 10.35 5.72
CA ARG A 73 -11.36 10.00 5.60
C ARG A 73 -11.72 9.87 4.12
N ILE A 74 -12.32 8.75 3.75
CA ILE A 74 -12.86 8.50 2.41
C ILE A 74 -14.39 8.49 2.50
N THR A 75 -15.04 9.30 1.66
CA THR A 75 -16.50 9.34 1.52
C THR A 75 -16.85 9.01 0.07
N VAL A 76 -17.69 8.00 -0.13
CA VAL A 76 -18.14 7.53 -1.44
C VAL A 76 -19.65 7.73 -1.54
N LYS A 77 -20.07 8.45 -2.59
CA LYS A 77 -21.48 8.56 -2.99
C LYS A 77 -21.75 7.57 -4.13
N LEU A 78 -22.61 6.59 -3.88
CA LEU A 78 -22.99 5.59 -4.86
C LEU A 78 -24.04 6.14 -5.84
N SER A 79 -24.17 5.49 -7.00
CA SER A 79 -25.19 5.84 -8.01
C SER A 79 -26.63 5.74 -7.48
N SER A 80 -26.86 4.88 -6.47
CA SER A 80 -28.14 4.80 -5.76
C SER A 80 -28.44 6.01 -4.86
N GLY A 81 -27.50 6.96 -4.73
CA GLY A 81 -27.59 8.09 -3.82
C GLY A 81 -27.08 7.79 -2.41
N LYS A 82 -26.89 6.51 -2.04
CA LYS A 82 -26.33 6.11 -0.74
C LYS A 82 -24.91 6.67 -0.57
N VAL A 83 -24.64 7.24 0.60
CA VAL A 83 -23.31 7.72 0.98
C VAL A 83 -22.74 6.79 2.04
N VAL A 84 -21.48 6.39 1.85
CA VAL A 84 -20.71 5.63 2.83
C VAL A 84 -19.42 6.38 3.15
N SER A 85 -19.01 6.41 4.41
CA SER A 85 -17.79 7.09 4.84
C SER A 85 -17.02 6.23 5.81
N LYS A 86 -15.69 6.28 5.72
CA LYS A 86 -14.77 5.63 6.65
C LYS A 86 -13.57 6.54 6.92
N GLN A 87 -13.27 6.72 8.19
CA GLN A 87 -12.05 7.37 8.64
C GLN A 87 -11.10 6.34 9.23
N VAL A 88 -9.81 6.55 8.98
CA VAL A 88 -8.70 5.80 9.56
C VAL A 88 -7.69 6.81 10.10
N ASP A 89 -7.50 6.83 11.41
CA ASP A 89 -6.51 7.69 12.06
C ASP A 89 -5.11 7.06 12.02
N TYR A 90 -5.02 5.76 12.32
CA TYR A 90 -3.78 5.00 12.31
C TYR A 90 -3.84 3.93 11.22
N HIS A 91 -3.05 4.11 10.15
CA HIS A 91 -2.93 3.13 9.08
C HIS A 91 -2.34 1.82 9.59
N LYS A 92 -2.67 0.71 8.93
CA LYS A 92 -2.12 -0.61 9.26
C LYS A 92 -0.59 -0.58 9.11
N GLY A 93 0.13 -0.97 10.16
CA GLY A 93 1.59 -0.84 10.29
C GLY A 93 2.05 0.29 11.21
N HIS A 94 1.17 1.24 11.55
CA HIS A 94 1.45 2.25 12.57
C HIS A 94 1.62 1.59 13.96
N PRO A 95 2.42 2.13 14.91
CA PRO A 95 2.55 1.55 16.26
C PRO A 95 1.22 1.35 17.01
N LYS A 96 0.24 2.23 16.77
CA LYS A 96 -1.13 2.12 17.32
C LYS A 96 -2.09 1.24 16.50
N ASN A 97 -1.67 0.72 15.35
CA ASN A 97 -2.39 -0.24 14.52
C ASN A 97 -1.39 -1.19 13.84
N PRO A 98 -0.65 -2.00 14.61
CA PRO A 98 0.42 -2.82 14.07
C PRO A 98 -0.12 -3.90 13.13
N MET A 99 0.74 -4.36 12.24
CA MET A 99 0.52 -5.62 11.55
C MET A 99 0.71 -6.77 12.54
N THR A 100 -0.11 -7.79 12.43
CA THR A 100 0.15 -9.08 13.08
C THR A 100 1.37 -9.74 12.43
N ASP A 101 2.02 -10.66 13.15
CA ASP A 101 3.16 -11.42 12.60
C ASP A 101 2.80 -12.12 11.29
N ARG A 102 1.58 -12.68 11.22
CA ARG A 102 1.05 -13.28 10.00
C ARG A 102 0.93 -12.27 8.85
N GLU A 103 0.42 -11.06 9.11
CA GLU A 103 0.34 -10.01 8.07
C GLU A 103 1.74 -9.59 7.59
N VAL A 104 2.74 -9.61 8.48
CA VAL A 104 4.15 -9.36 8.12
C VAL A 104 4.71 -10.50 7.24
N GLU A 105 4.47 -11.76 7.60
CA GLU A 105 4.86 -12.93 6.81
C GLU A 105 4.22 -12.93 5.43
N GLU A 106 2.90 -12.71 5.35
CA GLU A 106 2.16 -12.64 4.08
C GLU A 106 2.68 -11.51 3.19
N LYS A 107 3.04 -10.36 3.77
CA LYS A 107 3.68 -9.26 3.05
C LYS A 107 5.06 -9.67 2.52
N PHE A 108 5.88 -10.33 3.33
CA PHE A 108 7.20 -10.82 2.92
C PHE A 108 7.07 -11.79 1.75
N GLU A 109 6.27 -12.85 1.89
CA GLU A 109 6.05 -13.84 0.83
C GLU A 109 5.55 -13.18 -0.46
N ARG A 110 4.59 -12.26 -0.37
CA ARG A 110 4.04 -11.54 -1.52
C ARG A 110 5.10 -10.70 -2.26
N LEU A 111 6.03 -10.08 -1.54
CA LEU A 111 7.09 -9.26 -2.12
C LEU A 111 8.23 -10.11 -2.69
N THR A 112 8.50 -11.27 -2.11
CA THR A 112 9.63 -12.12 -2.52
C THR A 112 9.27 -13.23 -3.50
N LYS A 113 7.98 -13.54 -3.71
CA LYS A 113 7.54 -14.71 -4.50
C LYS A 113 8.11 -14.81 -5.93
N ASN A 114 8.50 -13.70 -6.53
CA ASN A 114 9.08 -13.68 -7.89
C ASN A 114 10.60 -13.88 -7.89
N TYR A 115 11.23 -13.85 -6.71
CA TYR A 115 12.68 -13.94 -6.53
C TYR A 115 13.09 -15.18 -5.73
N LEU A 116 12.21 -15.66 -4.86
CA LEU A 116 12.46 -16.78 -3.96
C LEU A 116 11.41 -17.87 -4.14
N ALA A 117 11.85 -19.13 -4.17
CA ALA A 117 10.93 -20.25 -4.08
C ALA A 117 10.25 -20.27 -2.70
N LYS A 118 8.98 -20.70 -2.64
CA LYS A 118 8.21 -20.73 -1.37
C LYS A 118 8.94 -21.42 -0.20
N PRO A 119 9.61 -22.60 -0.39
CA PRO A 119 10.37 -23.22 0.69
C PRO A 119 11.57 -22.38 1.17
N GLN A 120 12.22 -21.65 0.26
CA GLN A 120 13.34 -20.75 0.59
C GLN A 120 12.84 -19.55 1.40
N SER A 121 11.75 -18.91 0.95
CA SER A 121 11.09 -17.80 1.66
C SER A 121 10.69 -18.20 3.09
N ARG A 122 10.10 -19.39 3.27
CA ARG A 122 9.72 -19.89 4.60
C ARG A 122 10.93 -20.11 5.52
N ARG A 123 12.00 -20.74 5.02
CA ARG A 123 13.24 -20.95 5.80
C ARG A 123 13.88 -19.63 6.25
N ILE A 124 13.79 -18.59 5.43
CA ILE A 124 14.27 -17.24 5.78
C ILE A 124 13.40 -16.69 6.92
N LEU A 125 12.07 -16.70 6.76
CA LEU A 125 11.14 -16.22 7.80
C LEU A 125 11.35 -16.92 9.14
N ASP A 126 11.41 -18.25 9.14
CA ASP A 126 11.61 -19.04 10.37
C ASP A 126 12.94 -18.69 11.07
N SER A 127 13.97 -18.35 10.30
CA SER A 127 15.27 -17.92 10.85
C SER A 127 15.24 -16.48 11.38
N LEU A 128 14.53 -15.58 10.69
CA LEU A 128 14.42 -14.17 11.10
C LEU A 128 13.56 -14.00 12.36
N TRP A 129 12.50 -14.81 12.51
CA TRP A 129 11.69 -14.81 13.74
C TRP A 129 12.41 -15.37 14.96
N GLN A 130 13.53 -16.07 14.77
CA GLN A 130 14.38 -16.62 15.84
C GLN A 130 15.81 -16.07 15.75
N LEU A 131 15.96 -14.85 15.23
CA LEU A 131 17.26 -14.24 14.95
C LEU A 131 18.15 -14.19 16.21
N GLU A 132 17.56 -14.01 17.39
CA GLU A 132 18.26 -14.00 18.68
C GLU A 132 18.94 -15.33 19.03
N LYS A 133 18.52 -16.44 18.41
CA LYS A 133 19.11 -17.78 18.61
C LYS A 133 20.14 -18.14 17.55
N VAL A 134 20.30 -17.30 16.52
CA VAL A 134 21.18 -17.57 15.38
C VAL A 134 22.62 -17.26 15.77
N LYS A 135 23.44 -18.30 15.83
CA LYS A 135 24.87 -18.19 16.17
C LYS A 135 25.74 -17.69 15.02
N ASP A 136 25.24 -17.77 13.80
CA ASP A 136 25.99 -17.49 12.58
C ASP A 136 25.06 -16.91 11.51
N LEU A 137 25.18 -15.59 11.29
CA LEU A 137 24.38 -14.85 10.32
C LEU A 137 24.68 -15.23 8.87
N THR A 138 25.84 -15.81 8.57
CA THR A 138 26.19 -16.21 7.19
C THR A 138 25.22 -17.26 6.66
N LYS A 139 24.65 -18.09 7.54
CA LYS A 139 23.62 -19.07 7.20
C LYS A 139 22.34 -18.41 6.68
N ILE A 140 21.91 -17.30 7.29
CA ILE A 140 20.74 -16.55 6.82
C ILE A 140 21.08 -15.83 5.52
N ILE A 141 22.23 -15.17 5.45
CA ILE A 141 22.66 -14.44 4.26
C ILE A 141 22.74 -15.36 3.04
N SER A 142 23.23 -16.59 3.21
CA SER A 142 23.28 -17.59 2.13
C SER A 142 21.90 -17.95 1.58
N LEU A 143 20.85 -17.86 2.40
CA LEU A 143 19.47 -18.09 1.97
C LEU A 143 18.90 -16.91 1.18
N LEU A 144 19.46 -15.71 1.32
CA LEU A 144 19.02 -14.50 0.60
C LEU A 144 19.54 -14.42 -0.83
N ASN A 145 20.37 -15.39 -1.26
CA ASN A 145 20.80 -15.47 -2.65
C ASN A 145 19.58 -15.64 -3.58
N LEU A 146 19.35 -14.60 -4.38
CA LEU A 146 18.30 -14.58 -5.39
C LEU A 146 18.74 -15.44 -6.58
N ARG A 147 17.78 -16.08 -7.23
CA ARG A 147 18.02 -16.71 -8.54
C ARG A 147 18.03 -15.67 -9.65
#